data_AF-A0A1B6L8T4-F1
#
_entry.id   AF-A0A1B6L8T4-F1
#
_cell.length_a   1.000
_cell.length_b   1.000
_cell.length_c   1.000
_cell.angle_alpha   90.00
_cell.angle_beta   90.00
_cell.angle_gamma   90.00
#
_symmetry.space_group_name_H-M   'P 1'
#
loop_
_entity.id
_entity.type
_entity.pdbx_description
1 polymer ?
#
loop_
_entity_poly.entity_id
_entity_poly.type
_entity_poly.pdbx_seq_one_letter_code
_entity_poly.pdbx_strand_id
1 'polypeptide(L)'
;DKGVETVFDMMELEDQDRIKLLQLSEAQMTDVARFCNRYPNIELSYEVQSKDRISSGSSVNVVVSLEREDEVTGPVIAPFFPQKREEGWWVVIGDPKANSLLSIKRLTLQQKAKVKLDFVAPNPGHHSYTLYFMSDAYLGCDQEYKFSIDVGEYESGESDSE
;
A
#
# COMPACT_ATOMS: atom_id res chain seq x y z
N ASP A 1 -4.30 -23.85 19.12
CA ASP A 1 -3.93 -22.56 18.49
C ASP A 1 -4.23 -21.40 19.40
N LYS A 2 -3.29 -20.45 19.48
CA LYS A 2 -3.52 -19.15 20.13
C LYS A 2 -4.02 -18.07 19.16
N GLY A 3 -4.24 -18.41 17.88
CA GLY A 3 -4.78 -17.48 16.87
C GLY A 3 -3.83 -16.34 16.48
N VAL A 4 -2.52 -16.57 16.56
CA VAL A 4 -1.48 -15.59 16.21
C VAL A 4 -0.91 -15.99 14.85
N GLU A 5 -1.19 -15.19 13.82
CA GLU A 5 -0.83 -15.48 12.42
C GLU A 5 0.07 -14.40 11.82
N THR A 6 0.00 -13.16 12.34
CA THR A 6 0.74 -12.01 11.81
C THR A 6 1.73 -11.42 12.80
N VAL A 7 2.64 -10.56 12.30
CA VAL A 7 3.54 -9.79 13.16
C VAL A 7 2.74 -8.84 14.07
N PHE A 8 1.66 -8.26 13.56
CA PHE A 8 0.77 -7.39 14.32
C PHE A 8 0.12 -8.14 15.49
N ASP A 9 -0.39 -9.35 15.26
CA ASP A 9 -0.98 -10.18 16.33
C ASP A 9 0.04 -10.42 17.46
N MET A 10 1.30 -10.68 17.10
CA MET A 10 2.37 -10.90 18.08
C MET A 10 2.74 -9.62 18.85
N MET A 11 2.65 -8.46 18.20
CA MET A 11 2.88 -7.14 18.84
C MET A 11 1.76 -6.81 19.82
N GLU A 12 0.51 -7.17 19.51
CA GLU A 12 -0.66 -6.94 20.36
C GLU A 12 -0.75 -7.86 21.58
N LEU A 13 -0.05 -9.00 21.58
CA LEU A 13 0.00 -9.88 22.75
C LEU A 13 0.53 -9.16 23.99
N GLU A 14 -0.07 -9.43 25.14
CA GLU A 14 0.52 -9.04 26.41
C GLU A 14 1.88 -9.74 26.63
N ASP A 15 2.80 -9.06 27.32
CA ASP A 15 4.17 -9.55 27.53
C ASP A 15 4.21 -10.96 28.13
N GLN A 16 3.34 -11.27 29.10
CA GLN A 16 3.28 -12.59 29.72
C GLN A 16 2.88 -13.68 28.73
N ASP A 17 1.94 -13.38 27.84
CA ASP A 17 1.48 -14.33 26.82
C ASP A 17 2.52 -14.51 25.72
N ARG A 18 3.19 -13.42 25.32
CA ARG A 18 4.30 -13.44 24.35
C ARG A 18 5.46 -14.29 24.85
N ILE A 19 5.89 -14.11 26.11
CA ILE A 19 6.98 -14.89 26.72
C ILE A 19 6.61 -16.37 26.81
N LYS A 20 5.39 -16.69 27.28
CA LYS A 20 4.91 -18.08 27.38
C LYS A 20 4.80 -18.75 26.02
N LEU A 21 4.41 -18.01 24.98
CA LEU A 21 4.24 -18.50 23.62
C LEU A 21 5.58 -18.76 22.94
N LEU A 22 6.50 -17.80 23.00
CA LEU A 22 7.77 -17.85 22.25
C LEU A 22 8.84 -18.70 22.94
N GLN A 23 8.85 -18.75 24.28
CA GLN A 23 9.82 -19.52 25.08
C GLN A 23 11.30 -19.22 24.73
N LEU A 24 11.59 -17.95 24.43
CA LEU A 24 12.93 -17.47 24.07
C LEU A 24 13.69 -16.91 25.28
N SER A 25 15.02 -16.84 25.17
CA SER A 25 15.87 -16.12 26.12
C SER A 25 15.64 -14.60 26.05
N GLU A 26 16.04 -13.87 27.09
CA GLU A 26 15.94 -12.40 27.13
C GLU A 26 16.67 -11.72 25.95
N ALA A 27 17.85 -12.24 25.57
CA ALA A 27 18.60 -11.73 24.43
C ALA A 27 17.83 -11.91 23.11
N GLN A 28 17.26 -13.09 22.89
CA GLN A 28 16.45 -13.37 21.70
C GLN A 28 15.15 -12.56 21.69
N MET A 29 14.50 -12.38 22.85
CA MET A 29 13.31 -11.54 22.96
C MET A 29 13.63 -10.08 22.63
N THR A 30 14.81 -9.60 22.99
CA THR A 30 15.30 -8.26 22.61
C THR A 30 15.46 -8.13 21.10
N ASP A 31 15.99 -9.17 20.43
CA ASP A 31 16.11 -9.17 18.97
C ASP A 31 14.74 -9.21 18.27
N VAL A 32 13.78 -9.97 18.81
CA VAL A 32 12.39 -9.98 18.33
C VAL A 32 11.75 -8.60 18.48
N ALA A 33 11.90 -7.96 19.64
CA ALA A 33 11.38 -6.61 19.86
C ALA A 33 12.00 -5.60 18.89
N ARG A 34 13.31 -5.70 18.63
CA ARG A 34 13.99 -4.86 17.64
C ARG A 34 13.41 -5.06 16.24
N PHE A 35 13.07 -6.28 15.85
CA PHE A 35 12.42 -6.56 14.58
C PHE A 35 11.02 -5.94 14.52
N CYS A 36 10.20 -6.13 15.55
CA CYS A 36 8.83 -5.58 15.61
C CYS A 36 8.82 -4.06 15.48
N ASN A 37 9.70 -3.38 16.22
CA ASN A 37 9.81 -1.92 16.18
C ASN A 37 10.33 -1.38 14.83
N ARG A 38 10.86 -2.25 13.96
CA ARG A 38 11.28 -1.89 12.59
C ARG A 38 10.29 -2.37 11.53
N TYR A 39 9.37 -3.26 11.90
CA TYR A 39 8.41 -3.82 10.97
C TYR A 39 7.46 -2.71 10.51
N PRO A 40 7.14 -2.59 9.20
CA PRO A 40 6.40 -1.44 8.72
C PRO A 40 4.96 -1.37 9.24
N ASN A 41 4.63 -0.29 9.95
CA ASN A 41 3.27 0.13 10.23
C ASN A 41 2.99 1.47 9.51
N ILE A 42 2.25 1.40 8.40
CA ILE A 42 2.03 2.53 7.49
C ILE A 42 0.53 2.66 7.23
N GLU A 43 -0.01 3.83 7.54
CA GLU A 43 -1.36 4.22 7.17
C GLU A 43 -1.38 4.70 5.70
N LEU A 44 -2.35 4.19 4.94
CA LEU A 44 -2.62 4.59 3.56
C LEU A 44 -4.00 5.25 3.48
N SER A 45 -4.02 6.46 2.92
CA SER A 45 -5.25 7.09 2.44
C SER A 45 -5.14 7.41 0.96
N TYR A 46 -6.27 7.43 0.23
CA TYR A 46 -6.28 7.76 -1.19
C TYR A 46 -7.52 8.57 -1.59
N GLU A 47 -7.37 9.33 -2.67
CA GLU A 47 -8.44 10.16 -3.25
C GLU A 47 -8.39 10.05 -4.78
N VAL A 48 -9.54 9.76 -5.40
CA VAL A 48 -9.72 9.86 -6.84
C VAL A 48 -10.13 11.30 -7.17
N GLN A 49 -9.26 12.03 -7.86
CA GLN A 49 -9.51 13.44 -8.19
C GLN A 49 -10.66 13.55 -9.20
N SER A 50 -11.57 14.51 -8.96
CA SER A 50 -12.72 14.77 -9.83
C SER A 50 -13.55 13.51 -10.12
N LYS A 51 -13.76 12.67 -9.11
CA LYS A 51 -14.45 11.37 -9.24
C LYS A 51 -15.83 11.48 -9.91
N ASP A 52 -16.50 12.61 -9.72
CA ASP A 52 -17.80 12.97 -10.29
C ASP A 52 -17.76 13.38 -11.77
N ARG A 53 -16.58 13.65 -12.32
CA ARG A 53 -16.36 14.25 -13.65
C ARG A 53 -15.27 13.50 -14.42
N ILE A 54 -15.44 12.19 -14.56
CA ILE A 54 -14.55 11.34 -15.37
C ILE A 54 -15.23 11.06 -16.71
N SER A 55 -14.60 11.48 -17.80
CA SER A 55 -15.03 11.16 -19.16
C SER A 55 -14.19 10.05 -19.77
N SER A 56 -14.77 9.26 -20.67
CA SER A 56 -14.02 8.24 -21.40
C SER A 56 -12.79 8.82 -22.11
N GLY A 57 -11.66 8.12 -22.07
CA GLY A 57 -10.39 8.57 -22.65
C GLY A 57 -9.65 9.65 -21.86
N SER A 58 -10.25 10.22 -20.81
CA SER A 58 -9.58 11.20 -19.94
C SER A 58 -8.59 10.55 -18.96
N SER A 59 -7.68 11.33 -18.40
CA SER A 59 -6.76 10.87 -17.35
C SER A 59 -7.46 10.85 -16.00
N VAL A 60 -7.57 9.66 -15.40
CA VAL A 60 -8.01 9.49 -14.00
C VAL A 60 -6.79 9.62 -13.11
N ASN A 61 -6.88 10.46 -12.10
CA ASN A 61 -5.77 10.76 -11.19
C ASN A 61 -6.11 10.29 -9.78
N VAL A 62 -5.29 9.41 -9.22
CA VAL A 62 -5.43 8.88 -7.86
C VAL A 62 -4.27 9.37 -7.02
N VAL A 63 -4.58 10.11 -5.96
CA VAL A 63 -3.60 10.66 -5.03
C VAL A 63 -3.56 9.77 -3.80
N VAL A 64 -2.40 9.20 -3.51
CA VAL A 64 -2.16 8.34 -2.35
C VAL A 64 -1.29 9.09 -1.36
N SER A 65 -1.71 9.12 -0.10
CA SER A 65 -0.95 9.65 1.02
C SER A 65 -0.58 8.52 1.95
N LEU A 66 0.70 8.44 2.29
CA LEU A 66 1.30 7.41 3.12
C LEU A 66 1.90 8.07 4.36
N GLU A 67 1.60 7.53 5.53
CA GLU A 67 2.12 8.00 6.81
C GLU A 67 2.56 6.82 7.66
N ARG A 68 3.83 6.80 8.05
CA ARG A 68 4.34 5.82 9.01
C ARG A 68 3.88 6.23 10.41
N GLU A 69 3.33 5.28 11.16
CA GLU A 69 2.91 5.51 12.55
C GLU A 69 4.11 5.49 13.51
N ASP A 70 5.12 4.68 13.22
CA ASP A 70 6.33 4.57 14.05
C ASP A 70 7.34 5.69 13.79
N GLU A 71 8.09 6.07 14.83
CA GLU A 71 9.19 7.05 14.72
C GLU A 71 10.54 6.40 14.32
N VAL A 72 10.63 5.06 14.32
CA VAL A 72 11.89 4.35 14.11
C VAL A 72 12.08 3.96 12.64
N THR A 73 12.77 4.82 11.90
CA THR A 73 13.24 4.49 10.54
C THR A 73 14.64 3.88 10.56
N GLY A 74 14.96 3.09 9.53
CA GLY A 74 16.29 2.54 9.35
C GLY A 74 16.33 1.45 8.28
N PRO A 75 17.50 0.82 8.08
CA PRO A 75 17.63 -0.26 7.11
C PRO A 75 16.74 -1.45 7.47
N VAL A 76 16.38 -2.21 6.43
CA VAL A 76 15.65 -3.46 6.54
C VAL A 76 16.43 -4.45 7.41
N ILE A 77 15.76 -5.07 8.37
CA ILE A 77 16.31 -6.19 9.14
C ILE A 77 16.06 -7.49 8.37
N ALA A 78 17.07 -7.89 7.59
CA ALA A 78 17.07 -9.14 6.82
C ALA A 78 18.41 -9.89 7.01
N PRO A 79 18.61 -10.60 8.14
CA PRO A 79 19.92 -11.15 8.54
C PRO A 79 20.49 -12.18 7.56
N PHE A 80 19.63 -12.81 6.75
CA PHE A 80 20.03 -13.78 5.72
C PHE A 80 20.27 -13.14 4.35
N PHE A 81 20.11 -11.82 4.22
CA PHE A 81 20.39 -11.09 2.99
C PHE A 81 21.78 -10.42 3.10
N PRO A 82 22.68 -10.59 2.11
CA PRO A 82 24.09 -10.26 2.26
C PRO A 82 24.41 -8.76 2.29
N GLN A 83 23.50 -7.92 1.77
CA GLN A 83 23.73 -6.47 1.65
C GLN A 83 22.76 -5.69 2.51
N LYS A 84 23.20 -4.52 3.01
CA LYS A 84 22.28 -3.57 3.64
C LYS A 84 21.26 -3.09 2.59
N ARG A 85 19.98 -3.11 2.94
CA ARG A 85 18.89 -2.61 2.09
C ARG A 85 18.09 -1.54 2.81
N GLU A 86 17.61 -0.59 2.02
CA GLU A 86 16.58 0.36 2.43
C GLU A 86 15.22 -0.16 1.98
N GLU A 87 14.16 0.24 2.68
CA GLU A 87 12.79 -0.14 2.34
C GLU A 87 12.37 0.46 0.99
N GLY A 88 11.92 -0.40 0.08
CA GLY A 88 11.27 0.00 -1.16
C GLY A 88 9.80 -0.42 -1.18
N TRP A 89 8.98 0.44 -1.75
CA TRP A 89 7.54 0.26 -1.85
C TRP A 89 7.04 0.43 -3.28
N TRP A 90 6.01 -0.31 -3.62
CA TRP A 90 5.24 -0.16 -4.85
C TRP A 90 3.82 0.27 -4.53
N VAL A 91 3.34 1.30 -5.22
CA VAL A 91 1.91 1.64 -5.28
C VAL A 91 1.44 1.24 -6.67
N VAL A 92 0.40 0.41 -6.75
CA VAL A 92 -0.10 -0.16 -8.02
C VAL A 92 -1.61 0.00 -8.10
N ILE A 93 -2.12 0.37 -9.27
CA ILE A 93 -3.54 0.31 -9.59
C ILE A 93 -3.72 -0.79 -10.63
N GLY A 94 -4.64 -1.72 -10.38
CA GLY A 94 -4.95 -2.81 -11.30
C GLY A 94 -6.44 -3.14 -11.36
N ASP A 95 -6.82 -3.84 -12.43
CA ASP A 95 -8.09 -4.54 -12.57
C ASP A 95 -7.85 -6.05 -12.35
N PRO A 96 -8.24 -6.61 -11.19
CA PRO A 96 -8.05 -8.03 -10.91
C PRO A 96 -8.89 -8.95 -11.80
N LYS A 97 -10.05 -8.49 -12.27
CA LYS A 97 -10.93 -9.31 -13.13
C LYS A 97 -10.33 -9.47 -14.51
N ALA A 98 -9.71 -8.41 -15.04
CA ALA A 98 -9.02 -8.44 -16.32
C ALA A 98 -7.55 -8.90 -16.21
N ASN A 99 -7.03 -9.10 -15.00
CA ASN A 99 -5.61 -9.34 -14.74
C ASN A 99 -4.71 -8.27 -15.40
N SER A 100 -5.08 -7.00 -15.26
CA SER A 100 -4.43 -5.87 -15.92
C SER A 100 -3.84 -4.89 -14.91
N LEU A 101 -2.58 -4.49 -15.14
CA LEU A 101 -1.89 -3.45 -14.38
C LEU A 101 -2.06 -2.11 -15.11
N LEU A 102 -2.68 -1.14 -14.45
CA LEU A 102 -3.03 0.16 -15.05
C LEU A 102 -1.99 1.23 -14.76
N SER A 103 -1.45 1.26 -13.54
CA SER A 103 -0.48 2.27 -13.12
C SER A 103 0.39 1.72 -12.00
N ILE A 104 1.67 2.09 -11.99
CA ILE A 104 2.65 1.61 -11.01
C ILE A 104 3.69 2.68 -10.72
N LYS A 105 3.99 2.90 -9.43
CA LYS A 105 5.07 3.77 -8.98
C LYS A 105 5.87 3.12 -7.86
N ARG A 106 7.20 3.23 -7.95
CA ARG A 106 8.12 2.87 -6.87
C ARG A 106 8.44 4.09 -6.03
N LEU A 107 8.50 3.92 -4.72
CA LEU A 107 8.94 4.96 -3.80
C LEU A 107 9.76 4.37 -2.64
N THR A 108 10.49 5.24 -1.97
CA THR A 108 11.00 4.99 -0.61
C THR A 108 10.18 5.84 0.35
N LEU A 109 9.91 5.33 1.55
CA LEU A 109 9.14 6.04 2.57
C LEU A 109 9.96 6.21 3.83
N GLN A 110 10.17 7.47 4.23
CA GLN A 110 10.72 7.80 5.54
C GLN A 110 9.56 7.92 6.53
N GLN A 111 9.02 9.14 6.75
CA GLN A 111 7.85 9.35 7.60
C GLN A 111 6.54 9.49 6.79
N LYS A 112 6.53 10.39 5.80
CA LYS A 112 5.33 10.68 5.00
C LYS A 112 5.70 10.75 3.52
N ALA A 113 4.79 10.34 2.66
CA ALA A 113 4.90 10.52 1.22
C ALA A 113 3.53 10.79 0.60
N LYS A 114 3.53 11.56 -0.48
CA LYS A 114 2.35 11.77 -1.32
C LYS A 114 2.71 11.39 -2.74
N VAL A 115 2.00 10.40 -3.29
CA VAL A 115 2.25 9.86 -4.63
C VAL A 115 0.99 10.00 -5.47
N LYS A 116 1.15 10.52 -6.69
CA LYS A 116 0.06 10.63 -7.66
C LYS A 116 0.22 9.54 -8.70
N LEU A 117 -0.78 8.70 -8.89
CA LEU A 117 -0.88 7.72 -9.97
C LEU A 117 -1.94 8.17 -10.96
N ASP A 118 -1.76 7.82 -12.22
CA ASP A 118 -2.71 8.11 -13.29
C ASP A 118 -2.87 6.94 -14.25
N PHE A 119 -4.06 6.84 -14.84
CA PHE A 119 -4.40 5.89 -15.91
C PHE A 119 -5.49 6.48 -16.82
N VAL A 120 -5.70 5.89 -17.98
CA VAL A 120 -6.71 6.34 -18.96
C VAL A 120 -8.07 5.73 -18.62
N ALA A 121 -9.11 6.55 -18.53
CA ALA A 121 -10.48 6.11 -18.29
C ALA A 121 -10.97 5.20 -19.45
N PRO A 122 -11.58 4.04 -19.15
CA PRO A 122 -12.12 3.13 -20.16
C PRO A 122 -13.39 3.69 -20.82
N ASN A 123 -14.13 2.84 -21.54
CA ASN A 123 -15.45 3.16 -22.08
C ASN A 123 -16.44 3.56 -20.97
N PRO A 124 -17.49 4.35 -21.29
CA PRO A 124 -18.51 4.76 -20.33
C PRO A 124 -19.10 3.58 -19.54
N GLY A 125 -19.36 3.79 -18.25
CA GLY A 125 -19.90 2.77 -17.35
C GLY A 125 -19.25 2.75 -15.97
N HIS A 126 -19.66 1.78 -15.15
CA HIS A 126 -19.13 1.58 -13.80
C HIS A 126 -17.95 0.61 -13.82
N HIS A 127 -16.81 1.03 -13.26
CA HIS A 127 -15.58 0.25 -13.26
C HIS A 127 -15.03 0.10 -11.85
N SER A 128 -14.56 -1.09 -11.49
CA SER A 128 -13.97 -1.39 -10.19
C SER A 128 -12.50 -1.76 -10.34
N TYR A 129 -11.66 -1.14 -9.52
CA TYR A 129 -10.21 -1.34 -9.50
C TYR A 129 -9.74 -1.65 -8.08
N THR A 130 -8.49 -2.08 -7.98
CA THR A 130 -7.81 -2.29 -6.71
C THR A 130 -6.51 -1.49 -6.68
N LEU A 131 -6.33 -0.72 -5.61
CA LEU A 131 -5.10 -0.07 -5.24
C LEU A 131 -4.31 -1.01 -4.32
N TYR A 132 -3.08 -1.33 -4.71
CA TYR A 132 -2.16 -2.15 -3.95
C TYR A 132 -1.01 -1.30 -3.44
N PHE A 133 -0.63 -1.52 -2.19
CA PHE A 133 0.60 -1.01 -1.61
C PHE A 133 1.44 -2.20 -1.17
N MET A 134 2.61 -2.39 -1.79
CA MET A 134 3.40 -3.61 -1.65
C MET A 134 4.84 -3.32 -1.25
N SER A 135 5.37 -4.10 -0.32
CA SER A 135 6.77 -4.04 0.11
C SER A 135 7.68 -4.85 -0.82
N ASP A 136 8.92 -4.39 -1.02
CA ASP A 136 9.98 -5.18 -1.67
C ASP A 136 10.93 -5.87 -0.67
N ALA A 137 10.61 -5.79 0.63
CA ALA A 137 11.50 -6.14 1.73
C ALA A 137 10.84 -6.96 2.85
N TYR A 138 9.60 -6.65 3.21
CA TYR A 138 8.86 -7.32 4.29
C TYR A 138 7.65 -8.09 3.74
N LEU A 139 7.25 -9.16 4.42
CA LEU A 139 6.05 -9.93 4.09
C LEU A 139 4.96 -9.63 5.10
N GLY A 140 3.70 -9.57 4.66
CA GLY A 140 2.54 -9.38 5.53
C GLY A 140 2.24 -7.91 5.86
N CYS A 141 2.81 -6.97 5.12
CA CYS A 141 2.54 -5.53 5.23
C CYS A 141 1.96 -4.95 3.93
N ASP A 142 1.62 -5.81 2.97
CA ASP A 142 0.94 -5.41 1.75
C ASP A 142 -0.53 -5.06 2.06
N GLN A 143 -1.05 -4.02 1.42
CA GLN A 143 -2.41 -3.53 1.63
C GLN A 143 -3.17 -3.45 0.31
N GLU A 144 -4.47 -3.76 0.35
CA GLU A 144 -5.36 -3.74 -0.81
C GLU A 144 -6.62 -2.92 -0.55
N TYR A 145 -6.91 -1.97 -1.43
CA TYR A 145 -8.09 -1.11 -1.34
C TYR A 145 -8.89 -1.15 -2.63
N LYS A 146 -10.12 -1.64 -2.55
CA LYS A 146 -11.06 -1.63 -3.68
C LYS A 146 -11.67 -0.25 -3.82
N PHE A 147 -11.69 0.27 -5.04
CA PHE A 147 -12.38 1.51 -5.37
C PHE A 147 -13.09 1.39 -6.71
N SER A 148 -14.05 2.27 -6.96
CA SER A 148 -14.78 2.33 -8.21
C SER A 148 -14.84 3.75 -8.75
N ILE A 149 -14.98 3.84 -10.07
CA ILE A 149 -15.22 5.08 -10.80
C ILE A 149 -16.43 4.89 -11.73
N ASP A 150 -17.14 5.98 -11.96
CA ASP A 150 -18.19 6.07 -12.96
C ASP A 150 -17.68 6.94 -14.11
N VAL A 151 -17.65 6.36 -15.32
CA VAL A 151 -17.14 7.04 -16.51
C VAL A 151 -18.33 7.48 -17.35
N GLY A 152 -18.44 8.79 -17.58
CA GLY A 152 -19.44 9.40 -18.45
C GLY A 152 -19.05 9.38 -19.93
N GLU A 153 -20.05 9.59 -20.79
CA GLU A 153 -19.84 9.83 -22.21
C GLU A 153 -19.09 11.15 -22.43
N TYR A 154 -18.20 11.15 -23.43
CA TYR A 154 -17.56 12.38 -23.89
C TYR A 154 -18.53 13.08 -24.84
N GLU A 155 -19.07 14.25 -24.46
CA GLU A 155 -19.57 15.18 -25.47
C GLU A 155 -18.35 15.81 -26.12
N SER A 156 -17.97 15.31 -27.29
CA SER A 156 -17.15 16.09 -28.22
C SER A 156 -17.96 17.32 -28.60
N GLY A 157 -17.77 18.41 -27.87
CA GLY A 157 -18.18 19.74 -28.30
C GLY A 157 -17.35 20.16 -29.51
N GLU A 158 -17.55 19.51 -30.65
CA GLU A 158 -17.47 20.19 -31.94
C GLU A 158 -18.64 21.19 -31.97
N SER A 159 -18.41 22.39 -31.43
CA SER A 159 -19.05 23.57 -31.98
C SER A 159 -18.12 24.14 -33.06
N ASP A 160 -17.94 23.36 -34.13
CA ASP A 160 -17.77 23.95 -35.45
C ASP A 160 -19.14 24.49 -35.85
N SER A 161 -19.37 25.77 -35.59
CA SER A 161 -20.50 26.50 -36.15
C SER A 161 -20.08 27.95 -36.33
N GLU A 162 -19.67 28.24 -37.57
CA GLU A 162 -19.64 29.49 -38.34
C GLU A 162 -19.61 30.85 -37.61
#